data_AF-A0A7V0XZZ9-F1
#
_entry.id   AF-A0A7V0XZZ9-F1
#
_cell.length_a   1.000
_cell.length_b   1.000
_cell.length_c   1.000
_cell.angle_alpha   90.00
_cell.angle_beta   90.00
_cell.angle_gamma   90.00
#
_symmetry.space_group_name_H-M   'P 1'
#
loop_
_entity.id
_entity.type
_entity.pdbx_description
1 polymer ?
#
loop_
_entity_poly.entity_id
_entity_poly.type
_entity_poly.pdbx_seq_one_letter_code
_entity_poly.pdbx_strand_id
1 'polypeptide(L)'
;MNFSEWYRWEDYTKIPEIKLPGVYVIAITEKGYPAQPFPNSEGIVYIGMTNAKGGLKQRLTQFDNTIDFKNKSGVGHGGADRLSHAYDKRDYEFLKKNMYVSVCTIKCNTVTPAYYDYRMMGKIAKLEYDCFAEYYRIHDNLPEFNRRSSPKRSHVTEKQTPEKKSIQQNLTIPQNNNIVPHHARRTSFPGNA
;
A
#
# COMPACT_ATOMS: atom_id res chain seq x y z
N MET A 1 -6.35 7.81 12.51
CA MET A 1 -5.93 8.05 11.12
C MET A 1 -7.19 8.21 10.30
N ASN A 2 -7.35 9.30 9.53
CA ASN A 2 -8.60 9.56 8.81
C ASN A 2 -8.43 9.24 7.32
N PHE A 3 -8.74 8.01 6.96
CA PHE A 3 -8.68 7.53 5.58
C PHE A 3 -10.01 7.80 4.88
N SER A 4 -9.96 8.02 3.57
CA SER A 4 -11.14 8.10 2.72
C SER A 4 -11.91 6.77 2.75
N GLU A 5 -13.14 6.78 2.25
CA GLU A 5 -13.76 5.56 1.76
C GLU A 5 -12.87 4.83 0.73
N TRP A 6 -13.18 3.57 0.46
CA TRP A 6 -12.48 2.78 -0.54
C TRP A 6 -12.97 3.11 -1.94
N TYR A 7 -12.04 3.45 -2.82
CA TYR A 7 -12.30 3.63 -4.24
C TYR A 7 -11.80 2.42 -5.00
N ARG A 8 -12.52 1.98 -6.03
CA ARG A 8 -11.98 1.02 -7.01
C ARG A 8 -10.73 1.62 -7.62
N TRP A 9 -9.77 0.77 -7.97
CA TRP A 9 -8.52 1.23 -8.57
C TRP A 9 -8.76 2.02 -9.84
N GLU A 10 -9.66 1.58 -10.73
CA GLU A 10 -10.00 2.34 -11.94
C GLU A 10 -10.56 3.74 -11.68
N ASP A 11 -11.07 3.97 -10.47
CA ASP A 11 -11.69 5.22 -10.03
C ASP A 11 -10.80 6.07 -9.11
N TYR A 12 -9.53 5.71 -8.88
CA TYR A 12 -8.67 6.44 -7.93
C TYR A 12 -8.53 7.94 -8.25
N THR A 13 -8.70 8.31 -9.52
CA THR A 13 -8.62 9.71 -9.96
C THR A 13 -9.79 10.58 -9.47
N LYS A 14 -10.90 9.95 -9.06
CA LYS A 14 -12.11 10.61 -8.52
C LYS A 14 -11.99 10.93 -7.03
N ILE A 15 -10.97 10.42 -6.35
CA ILE A 15 -10.75 10.65 -4.93
C ILE A 15 -10.58 12.16 -4.67
N PRO A 16 -11.33 12.74 -3.72
CA PRO A 16 -11.17 14.12 -3.33
C PRO A 16 -9.73 14.43 -2.91
N GLU A 17 -9.22 15.59 -3.32
CA GLU A 17 -7.88 16.06 -2.96
C GLU A 17 -6.70 15.13 -3.34
N ILE A 18 -6.90 14.19 -4.28
CA ILE A 18 -5.86 13.20 -4.65
C ILE A 18 -4.53 13.82 -5.14
N LYS A 19 -4.52 15.11 -5.49
CA LYS A 19 -3.29 15.84 -5.85
C LYS A 19 -2.44 16.26 -4.65
N LEU A 20 -2.96 16.16 -3.42
CA LEU A 20 -2.21 16.45 -2.19
C LEU A 20 -1.25 15.30 -1.84
N PRO A 21 -0.18 15.57 -1.07
CA PRO A 21 0.65 14.52 -0.49
C PRO A 21 -0.11 13.81 0.64
N GLY A 22 0.39 12.64 1.05
CA GLY A 22 -0.31 11.82 2.04
C GLY A 22 0.10 10.36 2.04
N VAL A 23 -0.73 9.54 2.67
CA VAL A 23 -0.58 8.08 2.76
C VAL A 23 -1.72 7.40 1.99
N TYR A 24 -1.46 6.26 1.38
CA TYR A 24 -2.46 5.42 0.72
C TYR A 24 -2.30 3.97 1.14
N VAL A 25 -3.41 3.26 1.16
CA VAL A 25 -3.47 1.82 1.39
C VAL A 25 -4.17 1.17 0.21
N ILE A 26 -3.64 0.03 -0.22
CA ILE A 26 -4.17 -0.79 -1.31
C ILE A 26 -4.66 -2.10 -0.72
N ALA A 27 -5.88 -2.47 -1.12
CA ALA A 27 -6.45 -3.79 -0.86
C ALA A 27 -6.77 -4.50 -2.17
N ILE A 28 -6.67 -5.83 -2.18
CA ILE A 28 -7.16 -6.70 -3.26
C ILE A 28 -8.16 -7.67 -2.66
N THR A 29 -9.37 -7.69 -3.21
CA THR A 29 -10.45 -8.58 -2.76
C THR A 29 -11.43 -8.85 -3.89
N GLU A 30 -11.86 -10.11 -4.00
CA GLU A 30 -12.88 -10.55 -4.96
C GLU A 30 -14.30 -10.45 -4.39
N LYS A 31 -14.43 -10.22 -3.08
CA LYS A 31 -15.72 -10.13 -2.36
C LYS A 31 -16.43 -8.79 -2.56
N GLY A 32 -15.97 -7.95 -3.50
CA GLY A 32 -16.43 -6.57 -3.68
C GLY A 32 -15.63 -5.57 -2.82
N TYR A 33 -16.21 -4.40 -2.56
CA TYR A 33 -15.53 -3.33 -1.80
C TYR A 33 -15.10 -3.84 -0.41
N PRO A 34 -13.92 -3.41 0.10
CA PRO A 34 -13.52 -3.75 1.46
C PRO A 34 -14.57 -3.27 2.46
N ALA A 35 -15.12 -4.20 3.26
CA ALA A 35 -16.28 -3.95 4.11
C ALA A 35 -16.01 -3.03 5.32
N GLN A 36 -14.73 -2.91 5.71
CA GLN A 36 -14.30 -2.11 6.84
C GLN A 36 -13.29 -1.05 6.39
N PRO A 37 -13.15 0.07 7.10
CA PRO A 37 -12.05 1.01 6.88
C PRO A 37 -10.72 0.40 7.35
N PHE A 38 -9.61 0.97 6.84
CA PHE A 38 -8.28 0.67 7.38
C PHE A 38 -8.23 0.96 8.89
N PRO A 39 -7.59 0.11 9.73
CA PRO A 39 -6.78 -1.06 9.38
C PRO A 39 -7.52 -2.40 9.35
N ASN A 40 -8.83 -2.44 9.61
CA ASN A 40 -9.58 -3.70 9.80
C ASN A 40 -10.08 -4.34 8.48
N SER A 41 -9.72 -3.77 7.33
CA SER A 41 -10.14 -4.25 6.01
C SER A 41 -9.43 -5.55 5.64
N GLU A 42 -10.18 -6.51 5.11
CA GLU A 42 -9.59 -7.68 4.46
C GLU A 42 -8.79 -7.27 3.21
N GLY A 43 -7.78 -8.08 2.86
CA GLY A 43 -7.10 -7.97 1.58
C GLY A 43 -6.12 -6.81 1.46
N ILE A 44 -5.78 -6.09 2.53
CA ILE A 44 -4.72 -5.06 2.50
C ILE A 44 -3.39 -5.70 2.10
N VAL A 45 -2.82 -5.25 0.98
CA VAL A 45 -1.58 -5.78 0.41
C VAL A 45 -0.43 -4.79 0.38
N TYR A 46 -0.72 -3.48 0.47
CA TYR A 46 0.30 -2.44 0.40
C TYR A 46 -0.12 -1.15 1.11
N ILE A 47 0.82 -0.51 1.80
CA ILE A 47 0.72 0.84 2.36
C ILE A 47 1.89 1.65 1.79
N GLY A 48 1.65 2.89 1.37
CA GLY A 48 2.73 3.79 0.95
C GLY A 48 2.41 5.24 1.22
N MET A 49 3.43 6.09 1.16
CA MET A 49 3.27 7.54 1.26
C MET A 49 3.92 8.30 0.12
N THR A 50 3.60 9.59 0.01
CA THR A 50 4.29 10.52 -0.88
C THR A 50 4.34 11.93 -0.30
N ASN A 51 5.53 12.53 -0.39
CA ASN A 51 5.79 13.95 -0.16
C ASN A 51 6.21 14.66 -1.47
N ALA A 52 5.90 14.07 -2.64
CA ALA A 52 6.33 14.59 -3.93
C ALA A 52 5.38 15.67 -4.49
N LYS A 53 5.87 16.46 -5.45
CA LYS A 53 5.13 17.53 -6.14
C LYS A 53 3.78 17.07 -6.73
N GLY A 54 3.71 15.88 -7.33
CA GLY A 54 2.48 15.39 -7.94
C GLY A 54 1.51 14.69 -6.97
N GLY A 55 1.82 14.70 -5.67
CA GLY A 55 0.98 14.14 -4.62
C GLY A 55 0.67 12.66 -4.82
N LEU A 56 -0.44 12.22 -4.22
CA LEU A 56 -0.94 10.86 -4.30
C LEU A 56 -1.31 10.47 -5.73
N LYS A 57 -1.88 11.38 -6.53
CA LYS A 57 -2.25 11.12 -7.93
C LYS A 57 -1.04 10.61 -8.72
N GLN A 58 0.07 11.35 -8.71
CA GLN A 58 1.26 10.93 -9.45
C GLN A 58 1.85 9.63 -8.89
N ARG A 59 1.82 9.44 -7.57
CA ARG A 59 2.31 8.20 -6.94
C ARG A 59 1.48 6.98 -7.35
N LEU A 60 0.16 7.11 -7.38
CA LEU A 60 -0.75 6.05 -7.84
C LEU A 60 -0.62 5.80 -9.34
N THR A 61 -0.41 6.84 -10.17
CA THR A 61 -0.09 6.67 -11.59
C THR A 61 1.23 5.92 -11.80
N GLN A 62 2.27 6.18 -11.00
CA GLN A 62 3.52 5.42 -11.06
C GLN A 62 3.32 3.95 -10.67
N PHE A 63 2.47 3.71 -9.68
CA PHE A 63 2.07 2.37 -9.27
C PHE A 63 1.34 1.66 -10.42
N ASP A 64 0.31 2.30 -10.99
CA ASP A 64 -0.50 1.82 -12.11
C ASP A 64 0.35 1.49 -13.34
N ASN A 65 1.20 2.42 -13.78
CA ASN A 65 2.10 2.21 -14.91
C ASN A 65 3.08 1.04 -14.70
N THR A 66 3.42 0.72 -13.45
CA THR A 66 4.29 -0.41 -13.12
C THR A 66 3.52 -1.73 -13.23
N ILE A 67 2.29 -1.80 -12.71
CA ILE A 67 1.47 -3.02 -12.76
C ILE A 67 0.85 -3.28 -14.14
N ASP A 68 0.66 -2.25 -14.95
CA ASP A 68 0.23 -2.35 -16.36
C ASP A 68 1.41 -2.57 -17.33
N PHE A 69 2.64 -2.72 -16.81
CA PHE A 69 3.85 -2.95 -17.61
C PHE A 69 4.09 -1.84 -18.66
N LYS A 70 3.54 -0.63 -18.45
CA LYS A 70 3.67 0.52 -19.36
C LYS A 70 5.00 1.26 -19.20
N ASN A 71 5.69 1.08 -18.07
CA ASN A 71 6.99 1.71 -17.85
C ASN A 71 8.08 1.05 -18.71
N LYS A 72 8.42 1.69 -19.84
CA LYS A 72 9.46 1.24 -20.78
C LYS A 72 10.89 1.40 -20.24
N SER A 73 11.09 2.28 -19.26
CA SER A 73 12.42 2.66 -18.73
C SER A 73 12.78 1.99 -17.39
N GLY A 74 11.99 1.02 -16.91
CA GLY A 74 12.24 0.29 -15.67
C GLY A 74 11.12 0.42 -14.63
N VAL A 75 11.40 -0.04 -13.41
CA VAL A 75 10.42 -0.08 -12.31
C VAL A 75 10.25 1.30 -11.69
N GLY A 76 9.09 1.91 -11.90
CA GLY A 76 8.75 3.22 -11.33
C GLY A 76 8.34 3.19 -9.86
N HIS A 77 8.10 2.00 -9.29
CA HIS A 77 7.58 1.88 -7.94
C HIS A 77 7.85 0.50 -7.30
N GLY A 78 8.62 0.46 -6.19
CA GLY A 78 9.09 -0.80 -5.60
C GLY A 78 8.02 -1.71 -4.97
N GLY A 79 6.90 -1.16 -4.49
CA GLY A 79 5.73 -1.95 -4.05
C GLY A 79 5.01 -2.60 -5.22
N ALA A 80 4.58 -1.79 -6.19
CA ALA A 80 4.05 -2.23 -7.48
C ALA A 80 4.90 -3.29 -8.18
N ASP A 81 6.24 -3.21 -8.12
CA ASP A 81 7.11 -4.23 -8.73
C ASP A 81 6.98 -5.62 -8.11
N ARG A 82 6.68 -5.67 -6.81
CA ARG A 82 6.39 -6.92 -6.10
C ARG A 82 5.01 -7.44 -6.47
N LEU A 83 4.06 -6.52 -6.65
CA LEU A 83 2.73 -6.87 -7.15
C LEU A 83 2.81 -7.40 -8.59
N SER A 84 3.58 -6.77 -9.48
CA SER A 84 3.88 -7.25 -10.85
C SER A 84 4.69 -8.53 -10.90
N HIS A 85 5.30 -8.95 -9.80
CA HIS A 85 5.90 -10.29 -9.67
C HIS A 85 4.82 -11.32 -9.33
N ALA A 86 3.92 -10.98 -8.41
CA ALA A 86 2.83 -11.86 -7.99
C ALA A 86 1.75 -12.03 -9.05
N TYR A 87 1.51 -11.00 -9.87
CA TYR A 87 0.47 -10.93 -10.91
C TYR A 87 1.07 -10.56 -12.27
N ASP A 88 0.64 -11.25 -13.31
CA ASP A 88 1.09 -11.04 -14.68
C ASP A 88 0.36 -9.89 -15.38
N LYS A 89 0.90 -9.45 -16.52
CA LYS A 89 0.23 -8.49 -17.42
C LYS A 89 -1.19 -8.93 -17.80
N ARG A 90 -1.42 -10.24 -17.93
CA ARG A 90 -2.75 -10.81 -18.23
C ARG A 90 -3.77 -10.60 -17.11
N ASP A 91 -3.28 -10.42 -15.88
CA ASP A 91 -4.11 -10.23 -14.68
C ASP A 91 -4.44 -8.75 -14.45
N TYR A 92 -3.96 -7.83 -15.30
CA TYR A 92 -4.19 -6.40 -15.09
C TYR A 92 -5.67 -6.02 -15.07
N GLU A 93 -6.49 -6.60 -15.95
CA GLU A 93 -7.95 -6.37 -15.92
C GLU A 93 -8.62 -6.96 -14.67
N PHE A 94 -8.08 -8.07 -14.13
CA PHE A 94 -8.52 -8.60 -12.84
C PHE A 94 -8.14 -7.63 -11.71
N LEU A 95 -6.90 -7.14 -11.69
CA LEU A 95 -6.42 -6.20 -10.70
C LEU A 95 -7.23 -4.91 -10.72
N LYS A 96 -7.49 -4.31 -11.90
CA LYS A 96 -8.31 -3.10 -12.00
C LYS A 96 -9.70 -3.24 -11.37
N LYS A 97 -10.32 -4.43 -11.50
CA LYS A 97 -11.66 -4.72 -10.98
C LYS A 97 -11.69 -5.04 -9.49
N ASN A 98 -10.63 -5.67 -8.97
CA ASN A 98 -10.59 -6.24 -7.62
C ASN A 98 -9.61 -5.52 -6.68
N MET A 99 -8.89 -4.51 -7.17
CA MET A 99 -8.01 -3.67 -6.38
C MET A 99 -8.72 -2.38 -5.98
N TYR A 100 -8.49 -1.97 -4.75
CA TYR A 100 -9.11 -0.82 -4.12
C TYR A 100 -8.03 0.01 -3.44
N VAL A 101 -8.28 1.32 -3.35
CA VAL A 101 -7.38 2.25 -2.68
C VAL A 101 -8.16 3.16 -1.74
N SER A 102 -7.58 3.43 -0.59
CA SER A 102 -8.05 4.45 0.35
C SER A 102 -6.87 5.35 0.71
N VAL A 103 -7.11 6.65 0.88
CA VAL A 103 -6.06 7.65 1.09
C VAL A 103 -6.30 8.51 2.31
N CYS A 104 -5.23 8.99 2.92
CA CYS A 104 -5.23 10.03 3.94
C CYS A 104 -4.38 11.20 3.41
N THR A 105 -5.04 12.23 2.88
CA THR A 105 -4.40 13.44 2.36
C THR A 105 -4.00 14.38 3.49
N ILE A 106 -2.87 15.07 3.32
CA ILE A 106 -2.41 16.11 4.24
C ILE A 106 -2.04 17.34 3.42
N LYS A 107 -2.66 18.48 3.75
CA LYS A 107 -2.44 19.74 3.04
C LYS A 107 -1.10 20.38 3.42
N CYS A 108 -0.17 20.43 2.47
CA CYS A 108 1.06 21.21 2.53
C CYS A 108 1.63 21.45 1.11
N ASN A 109 2.50 22.45 0.97
CA ASN A 109 3.25 22.73 -0.26
C ASN A 109 4.53 21.89 -0.32
N THR A 110 4.63 21.00 -1.30
CA THR A 110 5.80 20.11 -1.50
C THR A 110 6.80 20.63 -2.53
N VAL A 111 6.53 21.77 -3.18
CA VAL A 111 7.38 22.34 -4.25
C VAL A 111 8.31 23.41 -3.69
N THR A 112 7.75 24.32 -2.88
CA THR A 112 8.47 25.40 -2.21
C THR A 112 8.07 25.40 -0.72
N PRO A 113 8.47 24.36 0.04
CA PRO A 113 8.02 24.18 1.42
C PRO A 113 8.53 25.28 2.35
N ALA A 114 7.64 25.82 3.18
CA ALA A 114 7.99 26.66 4.33
C ALA A 114 8.06 25.83 5.63
N TYR A 115 8.36 26.48 6.76
CA TYR A 115 8.42 25.84 8.09
C TYR A 115 7.21 24.93 8.37
N TYR A 116 6.00 25.44 8.12
CA TYR A 116 4.77 24.66 8.31
C TYR A 116 4.72 23.41 7.43
N ASP A 117 5.12 23.52 6.15
CA ASP A 117 5.07 22.42 5.21
C ASP A 117 6.02 21.29 5.60
N TYR A 118 7.24 21.62 6.03
CA TYR A 118 8.18 20.61 6.54
C TYR A 118 7.61 19.85 7.75
N ARG A 119 6.89 20.54 8.65
CA ARG A 119 6.21 19.88 9.79
C ARG A 119 5.12 18.92 9.29
N MET A 120 4.35 19.31 8.28
CA MET A 120 3.30 18.45 7.72
C MET A 120 3.87 17.27 6.91
N MET A 121 4.94 17.47 6.15
CA MET A 121 5.67 16.39 5.46
C MET A 121 6.24 15.37 6.45
N GLY A 122 6.75 15.82 7.60
CA GLY A 122 7.16 14.95 8.70
C GLY A 122 5.98 14.16 9.29
N LYS A 123 4.81 14.79 9.44
CA LYS A 123 3.58 14.08 9.85
C LYS A 123 3.15 13.02 8.84
N ILE A 124 3.29 13.27 7.53
CA ILE A 124 3.00 12.28 6.48
C ILE A 124 3.92 11.06 6.61
N ALA A 125 5.22 11.29 6.78
CA ALA A 125 6.18 10.20 6.96
C ALA A 125 5.89 9.41 8.25
N LYS A 126 5.63 10.10 9.36
CA LYS A 126 5.22 9.45 10.62
C LYS A 126 3.92 8.63 10.43
N LEU A 127 2.94 9.18 9.72
CA LEU A 127 1.66 8.52 9.48
C LEU A 127 1.82 7.20 8.73
N GLU A 128 2.76 7.08 7.79
CA GLU A 128 3.07 5.80 7.13
C GLU A 128 3.52 4.74 8.14
N TYR A 129 4.43 5.10 9.06
CA TYR A 129 4.87 4.20 10.13
C TYR A 129 3.77 3.89 11.14
N ASP A 130 2.90 4.87 11.46
CA ASP A 130 1.72 4.63 12.30
C ASP A 130 0.77 3.61 11.62
N CYS A 131 0.60 3.69 10.29
CA CYS A 131 -0.18 2.70 9.54
C CYS A 131 0.47 1.31 9.59
N PHE A 132 1.80 1.21 9.43
CA PHE A 132 2.49 -0.06 9.59
C PHE A 132 2.31 -0.63 10.99
N ALA A 133 2.42 0.19 12.04
CA ALA A 133 2.27 -0.24 13.42
C ALA A 133 0.86 -0.78 13.68
N GLU A 134 -0.19 -0.08 13.23
CA GLU A 134 -1.57 -0.56 13.41
C GLU A 134 -1.88 -1.83 12.61
N TYR A 135 -1.40 -1.93 11.38
CA TYR A 135 -1.56 -3.17 10.60
C TYR A 135 -0.81 -4.33 11.27
N TYR A 136 0.44 -4.11 11.69
CA TYR A 136 1.25 -5.14 12.35
C TYR A 136 0.61 -5.58 13.67
N ARG A 137 0.02 -4.67 14.44
CA ARG A 137 -0.68 -5.00 15.69
C ARG A 137 -1.83 -6.01 15.49
N ILE A 138 -2.47 -5.99 14.32
CA ILE A 138 -3.62 -6.86 14.00
C ILE A 138 -3.17 -8.16 13.31
N HIS A 139 -2.18 -8.08 12.43
CA HIS A 139 -1.81 -9.18 11.53
C HIS A 139 -0.47 -9.85 11.88
N ASP A 140 0.25 -9.34 12.88
CA ASP A 140 1.60 -9.76 13.30
C ASP A 140 2.61 -9.81 12.13
N ASN A 141 2.40 -8.96 11.13
CA ASN A 141 3.24 -8.87 9.95
C ASN A 141 2.99 -7.55 9.19
N LEU A 142 3.84 -7.22 8.23
CA LEU A 142 3.58 -6.15 7.25
C LEU A 142 2.67 -6.65 6.12
N PRO A 143 1.99 -5.75 5.39
CA PRO A 143 1.32 -6.12 4.15
C PRO A 143 2.31 -6.76 3.18
N GLU A 144 1.85 -7.74 2.40
CA GLU A 144 2.70 -8.58 1.55
C GLU A 144 3.71 -7.76 0.74
N PHE A 145 3.27 -6.71 0.05
CA PHE A 145 4.12 -5.94 -0.85
C PHE A 145 4.93 -4.83 -0.15
N ASN A 146 4.79 -4.68 1.17
CA ASN A 146 5.69 -3.88 2.01
C ASN A 146 6.86 -4.69 2.58
N ARG A 147 6.78 -6.03 2.57
CA ARG A 147 7.83 -6.89 3.11
C ARG A 147 9.08 -6.82 2.21
N ARG A 148 10.25 -6.69 2.82
CA ARG A 148 11.53 -6.70 2.09
C ARG A 148 11.78 -8.03 1.38
N SER A 149 11.33 -9.13 1.99
CA SER A 149 11.42 -10.50 1.46
C SER A 149 10.53 -10.76 0.26
N SER A 150 9.51 -9.94 0.01
CA SER A 150 8.63 -10.13 -1.14
C SER A 150 9.41 -9.88 -2.44
N PRO A 151 9.40 -10.84 -3.37
CA PRO A 151 10.20 -10.80 -4.59
C PRO A 151 9.76 -9.67 -5.51
N LYS A 152 10.73 -9.11 -6.24
CA LYS A 152 10.53 -8.03 -7.20
C LYS A 152 10.71 -8.56 -8.61
N ARG A 153 9.84 -8.19 -9.53
CA ARG A 153 9.96 -8.62 -10.93
C ARG A 153 11.28 -8.15 -11.54
N SER A 154 11.73 -6.93 -11.24
CA SER A 154 13.02 -6.43 -11.75
C SER A 154 14.25 -7.17 -11.26
N HIS A 155 14.14 -7.99 -10.21
CA HIS A 155 15.27 -8.72 -9.63
C HIS A 155 15.33 -10.19 -10.08
N VAL A 156 14.33 -10.67 -10.84
CA VAL A 156 14.30 -12.05 -11.33
C VAL A 156 15.15 -12.19 -12.59
N THR A 157 16.19 -13.02 -12.54
CA THR A 157 16.90 -13.52 -13.72
C THR A 157 16.10 -14.66 -14.37
N GLU A 158 16.08 -14.76 -15.71
CA GLU A 158 15.25 -15.68 -16.53
C GLU A 158 15.18 -17.16 -16.09
N LYS A 159 16.07 -17.62 -15.21
CA LYS A 159 16.13 -19.01 -14.68
C LYS A 159 15.29 -19.27 -13.44
N GLN A 160 14.60 -18.28 -12.86
CA GLN A 160 13.76 -18.45 -11.68
C GLN A 160 12.36 -17.92 -11.95
N THR A 161 11.53 -18.66 -12.68
CA THR A 161 10.10 -18.34 -12.79
C THR A 161 9.35 -19.13 -11.72
N PRO A 162 8.98 -18.54 -10.57
CA PRO A 162 8.13 -19.22 -9.61
C PRO A 162 6.72 -19.39 -10.17
N GLU A 163 5.98 -20.36 -9.62
CA GLU A 163 4.54 -20.50 -9.80
C GLU A 163 3.87 -19.17 -9.46
N LYS A 164 3.26 -18.55 -10.47
CA LYS A 164 2.53 -17.29 -10.30
C LYS A 164 1.26 -17.58 -9.53
N LYS A 165 0.77 -16.63 -8.73
CA LYS A 165 -0.52 -16.78 -8.06
C LYS A 165 -1.58 -16.98 -9.14
N SER A 166 -2.06 -18.20 -9.28
CA SER A 166 -3.19 -18.48 -10.17
C SER A 166 -4.41 -17.77 -9.59
N ILE A 167 -5.26 -17.25 -10.46
CA ILE A 167 -6.51 -16.55 -10.12
C ILE A 167 -7.41 -17.40 -9.19
N GLN A 168 -7.14 -18.71 -9.01
CA GLN A 168 -7.98 -19.65 -8.29
C GLN A 168 -7.52 -20.06 -6.88
N GLN A 169 -6.36 -19.63 -6.36
CA GLN A 169 -5.81 -20.21 -5.12
C GLN A 169 -6.07 -19.46 -3.80
N ASN A 170 -6.86 -18.38 -3.77
CA ASN A 170 -7.21 -17.70 -2.50
C ASN A 170 -8.48 -18.26 -1.82
N LEU A 171 -8.80 -19.53 -2.02
CA LEU A 171 -10.00 -20.18 -1.47
C LEU A 171 -9.91 -20.59 0.01
N THR A 172 -8.84 -20.28 0.75
CA THR A 172 -8.85 -20.54 2.20
C THR A 172 -7.79 -19.73 2.94
N ILE A 173 -8.24 -18.79 3.78
CA ILE A 173 -7.47 -18.37 4.96
C ILE A 173 -8.17 -18.99 6.16
N PRO A 174 -7.45 -19.70 7.05
CA PRO A 174 -8.04 -20.30 8.23
C PRO A 174 -8.62 -19.22 9.14
N GLN A 175 -9.88 -19.42 9.53
CA GLN A 175 -10.53 -18.69 10.62
C GLN A 175 -9.79 -19.05 11.93
N ASN A 176 -8.77 -18.29 12.29
CA ASN A 176 -8.16 -18.42 13.61
C ASN A 176 -8.93 -17.52 14.59
N ASN A 177 -10.05 -18.05 15.08
CA ASN A 177 -10.74 -17.55 16.27
C ASN A 177 -9.87 -17.84 17.49
N ASN A 178 -8.90 -16.97 17.79
CA ASN A 178 -8.28 -16.86 19.11
C ASN A 178 -7.57 -15.50 19.22
N ILE A 179 -8.33 -14.47 19.55
CA ILE A 179 -7.77 -13.19 20.01
C ILE A 179 -7.38 -13.40 21.48
N VAL A 180 -6.12 -13.71 21.74
CA VAL A 180 -5.53 -13.52 23.06
C VAL A 180 -4.78 -12.18 23.03
N PRO A 181 -5.11 -11.20 23.87
CA PRO A 181 -4.41 -9.92 23.88
C PRO A 181 -2.99 -10.15 24.41
N HIS A 182 -1.99 -10.14 23.51
CA HIS A 182 -0.60 -10.16 23.92
C HIS A 182 -0.26 -8.80 24.53
N HIS A 183 -0.08 -8.78 25.86
CA HIS A 183 0.52 -7.66 26.56
C HIS A 183 1.85 -7.29 25.91
N ALA A 184 1.95 -6.02 25.51
CA ALA A 184 3.16 -5.41 24.98
C ALA A 184 4.32 -5.63 25.94
N ARG A 185 5.32 -6.43 25.54
CA ARG A 185 6.65 -6.33 26.11
C ARG A 185 7.19 -4.96 25.72
N ARG A 186 7.00 -3.98 26.61
CA ARG A 186 7.70 -2.70 26.56
C ARG A 186 9.19 -2.97 26.64
N THR A 187 9.89 -2.95 25.51
CA THR A 187 11.31 -2.60 25.52
C THR A 187 11.35 -1.10 25.74
N SER A 188 11.72 -0.69 26.94
CA SER A 188 12.07 0.69 27.26
C SER A 188 13.09 1.21 26.26
N PHE A 189 12.74 2.23 25.49
CA PHE A 189 13.74 3.06 24.83
C PHE A 189 14.52 3.80 25.92
N PRO A 190 15.87 3.75 25.94
CA PRO A 190 16.62 4.63 26.81
C PRO A 190 16.39 6.06 26.31
N GLY A 191 15.73 6.85 27.15
CA GLY A 191 15.71 8.29 26.97
C GLY A 191 17.14 8.80 27.13
N ASN A 192 17.61 9.52 26.13
CA ASN A 192 18.79 10.37 26.28
C ASN A 192 18.33 11.82 26.41
N ALA A 193 18.97 12.45 27.38
CA ALA A 193 18.90 13.84 27.85
C ALA A 193 18.72 14.90 26.76
#